data_AF-A0A9D1L0Z8-F1
#
_entry.id   AF-A0A9D1L0Z8-F1
#
_cell.length_a   1.000
_cell.length_b   1.000
_cell.length_c   1.000
_cell.angle_alpha   90.00
_cell.angle_beta   90.00
_cell.angle_gamma   90.00
#
_symmetry.space_group_name_H-M   'P 1'
#
loop_
_entity.id
_entity.type
_entity.pdbx_description
1 polymer ?
#
loop_
_entity_poly.entity_id
_entity_poly.type
_entity_poly.pdbx_seq_one_letter_code
_entity_poly.pdbx_strand_id
1 'polypeptide(L)'
;MHKVTGFTLIEMMFVVSIIVILMLLVIPNVTSKTAMVKEKGCQALVDVIDAQIQLYEINEGHLPGSVSDLISGGYIEPNQGVCPNGNAISISNGQAYAG
;
A
#
# COMPACT_ATOMS: atom_id res chain seq x y z
N MET A 1 -9.22 -58.85 4.19
CA MET A 1 -10.10 -57.84 4.83
C MET A 1 -9.27 -56.57 5.07
N HIS A 2 -9.47 -55.51 4.30
CA HIS A 2 -8.80 -54.22 4.54
C HIS A 2 -9.65 -53.41 5.53
N LYS A 3 -9.15 -53.23 6.76
CA LYS A 3 -9.82 -52.40 7.77
C LYS A 3 -9.50 -50.94 7.45
N VAL A 4 -10.42 -50.26 6.78
CA VAL A 4 -10.35 -48.80 6.62
C VAL A 4 -10.76 -48.19 7.95
N THR A 5 -9.79 -47.82 8.78
CA THR A 5 -10.03 -46.94 9.94
C THR A 5 -10.24 -45.52 9.42
N GLY A 6 -11.50 -45.18 9.17
CA GLY A 6 -11.88 -43.86 8.67
C GLY A 6 -11.96 -42.82 9.78
N PHE A 7 -11.51 -41.61 9.45
CA PHE A 7 -11.82 -40.36 10.16
C PHE A 7 -13.27 -40.36 10.64
N THR A 8 -13.48 -40.18 11.94
CA THR A 8 -14.84 -40.07 12.48
C THR A 8 -15.43 -38.70 12.14
N LEU A 9 -16.76 -38.61 12.06
CA LEU A 9 -17.44 -37.31 11.90
C LEU A 9 -17.07 -36.35 13.04
N ILE A 10 -16.93 -36.86 14.27
CA ILE A 10 -16.52 -36.09 15.45
C ILE A 10 -15.12 -35.51 15.28
N GLU A 11 -14.18 -36.28 14.71
CA GLU A 11 -12.82 -35.83 14.45
C GLU A 11 -12.80 -34.67 13.45
N MET A 12 -13.58 -34.76 12.38
CA MET A 12 -13.72 -33.66 11.42
C MET A 12 -14.38 -32.41 12.03
N MET A 13 -15.31 -32.55 12.99
CA MET A 13 -15.92 -31.40 13.67
C MET A 13 -14.90 -30.62 14.52
N PHE A 14 -14.04 -31.32 15.26
CA PHE A 14 -12.96 -30.67 16.02
C PHE A 14 -11.89 -30.06 15.11
N VAL A 15 -11.55 -30.70 13.99
CA VAL A 15 -10.60 -30.16 13.03
C VAL A 15 -11.14 -28.86 12.41
N VAL A 16 -12.40 -28.84 11.98
CA VAL A 16 -13.03 -27.64 11.40
C VAL A 16 -13.14 -26.52 12.43
N SER A 17 -13.46 -26.82 13.70
CA SER A 17 -13.56 -25.78 14.74
C SER A 17 -12.22 -25.10 15.02
N ILE A 18 -11.12 -25.87 15.06
CA ILE A 18 -9.77 -25.33 15.22
C ILE A 18 -9.37 -24.49 13.99
N ILE A 19 -9.66 -24.97 12.77
CA ILE A 19 -9.35 -24.23 11.53
C ILE A 19 -10.07 -22.87 11.50
N VAL A 20 -11.35 -22.80 11.91
CA VAL A 20 -12.10 -21.54 11.95
C VAL A 20 -11.47 -20.53 12.92
N ILE A 21 -11.07 -20.96 14.12
CA ILE A 21 -10.39 -20.10 15.10
C ILE A 21 -9.06 -19.58 14.52
N LEU A 22 -8.28 -20.45 13.88
CA LEU A 22 -7.02 -20.04 13.23
C LEU A 22 -7.27 -19.04 12.09
N MET A 23 -8.26 -19.27 11.22
CA MET A 23 -8.62 -18.32 10.15
C MET A 23 -9.01 -16.94 10.70
N LEU A 24 -9.81 -16.90 11.77
CA LEU A 24 -10.23 -15.65 12.42
C LEU A 24 -9.04 -14.87 13.01
N LEU A 25 -7.95 -15.52 13.41
CA LEU A 25 -6.74 -14.85 13.88
C LEU A 25 -5.81 -14.41 12.73
N VAL A 26 -5.78 -15.16 11.62
CA VAL A 26 -4.92 -14.87 10.47
C VAL A 26 -5.44 -13.68 9.65
N ILE A 27 -6.75 -13.64 9.37
CA ILE A 27 -7.38 -12.57 8.58
C ILE A 27 -7.05 -11.16 9.11
N PRO A 28 -7.27 -10.82 10.40
CA PRO A 28 -6.97 -9.48 10.91
C PRO A 28 -5.47 -9.17 10.87
N ASN A 29 -4.60 -10.18 11.01
CA ASN A 29 -3.16 -10.00 10.96
C ASN A 29 -2.67 -9.67 9.54
N VAL A 30 -3.22 -10.33 8.51
CA VAL A 30 -2.86 -10.11 7.10
C VAL A 30 -3.37 -8.76 6.59
N THR A 31 -4.64 -8.43 6.88
CA THR A 31 -5.25 -7.17 6.43
C THR A 31 -4.54 -5.96 7.03
N SER A 32 -4.22 -6.01 8.33
CA SER A 32 -3.54 -4.89 9.03
C SER A 32 -2.12 -4.65 8.49
N LYS A 33 -1.38 -5.72 8.17
CA LYS A 33 -0.04 -5.61 7.57
C LYS A 33 -0.08 -5.00 6.18
N THR A 34 -1.06 -5.37 5.37
CA THR A 34 -1.23 -4.83 4.02
C THR A 34 -1.54 -3.34 4.04
N ALA A 35 -2.41 -2.89 4.94
CA ALA A 35 -2.71 -1.46 5.11
C ALA A 35 -1.47 -0.66 5.54
N MET A 36 -0.72 -1.15 6.52
CA MET A 36 0.53 -0.50 6.96
C MET A 36 1.57 -0.42 5.84
N VAL A 37 1.72 -1.48 5.02
CA VAL A 37 2.65 -1.47 3.88
C VAL A 37 2.24 -0.42 2.85
N LYS A 38 0.94 -0.30 2.54
CA LYS A 38 0.42 0.73 1.63
C LYS A 38 0.69 2.14 2.15
N GLU A 39 0.51 2.35 3.46
CA GLU A 39 0.77 3.64 4.10
C GLU A 39 2.25 4.02 4.05
N LYS A 40 3.15 3.09 4.44
CA LYS A 40 4.59 3.30 4.34
C LYS A 40 5.05 3.52 2.89
N GLY A 41 4.44 2.81 1.94
CA GLY A 41 4.68 3.02 0.52
C GLY A 41 4.26 4.41 0.05
N CYS A 42 3.14 4.93 0.56
CA CYS A 42 2.68 6.29 0.29
C CYS A 42 3.64 7.34 0.85
N GLN A 43 4.08 7.19 2.11
CA GLN A 43 5.08 8.09 2.70
C GLN A 43 6.38 8.11 1.90
N ALA A 44 6.90 6.94 1.51
CA ALA A 44 8.10 6.86 0.69
C ALA A 44 7.92 7.52 -0.69
N LEU A 45 6.72 7.41 -1.28
CA LEU A 45 6.41 8.08 -2.55
C LEU A 45 6.37 9.60 -2.40
N VAL A 46 5.80 10.12 -1.30
CA VAL A 46 5.85 11.55 -0.96
C VAL A 46 7.29 12.03 -0.87
N ASP A 47 8.15 11.32 -0.14
CA ASP A 47 9.57 11.69 0.01
C ASP A 47 10.31 11.69 -1.35
N VAL A 48 9.98 10.76 -2.26
CA VAL A 48 10.53 10.73 -3.62
C VAL A 48 10.07 11.94 -4.43
N ILE A 49 8.78 12.28 -4.35
CA ILE A 49 8.22 13.44 -5.06
C ILE A 49 8.81 14.74 -4.51
N ASP A 50 9.05 14.86 -3.20
CA ASP A 50 9.76 15.99 -2.61
C ASP A 50 11.15 16.18 -3.21
N ALA A 51 11.90 15.09 -3.41
CA ALA A 51 13.19 15.15 -4.09
C ALA A 51 13.04 15.62 -5.56
N GLN A 52 11.96 15.22 -6.24
CA GLN A 52 11.67 15.67 -7.60
C GLN A 52 11.24 17.15 -7.65
N ILE A 53 10.52 17.64 -6.65
CA ILE A 53 10.16 19.06 -6.51
C ILE A 53 11.43 19.90 -6.37
N GLN A 54 12.38 19.46 -5.54
CA GLN A 54 13.67 20.13 -5.40
C GLN A 54 14.46 20.11 -6.71
N LEU A 55 14.46 18.99 -7.43
CA LEU A 55 15.12 18.89 -8.72
C LEU A 55 14.47 19.82 -9.75
N TYR A 56 13.14 19.92 -9.77
CA TYR A 56 12.40 20.86 -10.61
C TYR A 56 12.81 22.31 -10.30
N GLU A 57 12.88 22.69 -9.03
CA GLU A 57 13.32 24.03 -8.62
C GLU A 57 14.74 24.35 -9.10
N ILE A 58 15.65 23.38 -9.04
CA ILE A 58 17.04 23.55 -9.50
C ILE A 58 17.11 23.76 -11.02
N ASN A 59 16.27 23.07 -11.80
CA ASN A 59 16.32 23.13 -13.27
C ASN A 59 15.52 24.31 -13.85
N GLU A 60 14.33 24.56 -13.32
CA GLU A 60 13.39 25.56 -13.84
C GLU A 60 13.49 26.91 -13.12
N GLY A 61 14.14 26.93 -11.94
CA GLY A 61 14.34 28.15 -11.14
C GLY A 61 13.10 28.60 -10.35
N HIS A 62 12.04 27.79 -10.32
CA HIS A 62 10.85 28.02 -9.50
C HIS A 62 10.24 26.71 -9.03
N LEU A 63 9.42 26.76 -7.96
CA LEU A 63 8.69 25.60 -7.47
C LEU A 63 7.59 25.19 -8.47
N PRO A 64 7.28 23.88 -8.59
CA PRO A 64 6.12 23.40 -9.33
C PRO A 64 4.83 23.82 -8.62
N GLY A 65 3.81 24.21 -9.38
CA GLY A 65 2.51 24.59 -8.84
C GLY A 65 1.59 23.39 -8.58
N SER A 66 1.85 22.28 -9.25
CA SER A 66 1.05 21.06 -9.18
C SER A 66 1.84 19.81 -9.54
N VAL A 67 1.32 18.64 -9.16
CA VAL A 67 1.88 17.34 -9.60
C VAL A 67 1.90 17.22 -11.12
N SER A 68 0.97 17.88 -11.83
CA SER A 68 0.93 17.90 -13.30
C SER A 68 2.16 18.57 -13.92
N ASP A 69 2.77 19.54 -13.25
CA ASP A 69 3.98 20.21 -13.74
C ASP A 69 5.18 19.24 -13.68
N LEU A 70 5.24 18.41 -12.63
CA LEU A 70 6.24 17.35 -12.50
C LEU A 70 6.06 16.24 -13.54
N ILE A 71 4.81 15.85 -13.85
CA ILE A 71 4.51 14.85 -14.89
C ILE A 71 4.87 15.40 -16.27
N SER A 72 4.49 16.65 -16.56
CA SER A 72 4.74 17.29 -17.86
C SER A 72 6.22 17.54 -18.09
N GLY A 73 6.97 17.86 -17.02
CA GLY A 73 8.42 17.99 -17.04
C GLY A 73 9.18 16.66 -17.03
N GLY A 74 8.49 15.53 -16.94
CA GLY A 74 9.10 14.20 -16.93
C GLY A 74 9.87 13.85 -15.65
N TYR A 75 9.64 14.59 -14.56
CA TYR A 75 10.27 14.34 -13.25
C TYR A 75 9.62 13.14 -12.53
N ILE A 76 8.35 12.86 -12.83
CA ILE A 76 7.61 11.69 -12.33
C ILE A 76 6.75 11.07 -13.43
N GLU A 77 6.46 9.79 -13.28
CA GLU A 77 5.51 9.08 -14.14
C GLU A 77 4.05 9.39 -13.76
N PRO A 78 3.09 9.29 -14.69
CA PRO A 78 1.67 9.60 -14.43
C PRO A 78 1.03 8.74 -13.33
N ASN A 79 1.52 7.52 -13.12
CA ASN A 79 1.07 6.59 -12.09
C ASN A 79 1.58 6.95 -10.69
N GLN A 80 2.55 7.86 -10.57
CA GLN A 80 3.13 8.28 -9.28
C GLN A 80 2.35 9.42 -8.61
N GLY A 81 1.29 9.94 -9.24
CA GLY A 81 0.43 10.98 -8.65
C GLY A 81 -0.58 10.49 -7.61
N VAL A 82 -0.68 9.17 -7.41
CA VAL A 82 -1.65 8.54 -6.50
C VAL A 82 -0.97 7.47 -5.67
N CYS A 83 -1.21 7.50 -4.36
CA CYS A 83 -0.65 6.53 -3.45
C CYS A 83 -1.30 5.13 -3.58
N PRO A 84 -0.61 4.05 -3.18
CA PRO A 84 -1.14 2.67 -3.20
C PRO A 84 -2.37 2.44 -2.30
N ASN A 85 -2.64 3.37 -1.38
CA ASN A 85 -3.83 3.40 -0.52
C ASN A 85 -5.03 4.10 -1.20
N GLY A 86 -4.84 4.78 -2.33
CA GLY A 86 -5.86 5.53 -3.07
C GLY A 86 -5.82 7.05 -2.86
N ASN A 87 -4.94 7.54 -1.98
CA ASN A 87 -4.82 8.96 -1.67
C ASN A 87 -4.16 9.72 -2.83
N ALA A 88 -4.68 10.89 -3.16
CA ALA A 88 -4.10 11.74 -4.19
C ALA A 88 -2.93 12.53 -3.61
N ILE A 89 -1.85 12.68 -4.38
CA ILE A 89 -0.71 13.49 -3.97
C ILE A 89 -0.92 14.92 -4.49
N SER A 90 -0.77 15.90 -3.60
CA SER A 90 -0.89 17.33 -3.89
C SER A 90 0.36 18.06 -3.43
N ILE A 91 0.70 19.17 -4.09
CA ILE A 91 1.85 19.99 -3.72
C ILE A 91 1.34 21.25 -3.02
N SER A 92 1.93 21.58 -1.86
CA SER A 92 1.67 22.82 -1.14
C SER A 92 2.98 23.35 -0.56
N ASN A 93 3.27 24.63 -0.72
CA ASN A 93 4.50 25.27 -0.21
C ASN A 93 5.80 24.52 -0.57
N GLY A 94 5.88 23.91 -1.76
CA GLY A 94 7.06 23.17 -2.22
C GLY A 94 7.25 21.79 -1.57
N GLN A 95 6.22 21.25 -0.93
CA GLN A 95 6.20 19.90 -0.37
C GLN A 95 5.00 19.11 -0.89
N ALA A 96 5.19 17.81 -1.08
CA ALA A 96 4.15 16.86 -1.44
C ALA A 96 3.41 16.38 -0.19
N TYR A 97 2.10 16.22 -0.33
CA TYR A 97 1.21 15.71 0.71
C TYR A 97 0.25 14.70 0.12
N ALA A 98 0.03 13.59 0.82
CA ALA A 98 -1.00 12.62 0.48
C ALA A 98 -2.31 12.97 1.22
N GLY A 99 -3.39 13.17 0.47
CA GLY A 99 -4.72 13.54 0.98
C GLY A 99 -5.75 12.42 0.88
#